data_AF-A0A2P5EQ64-F1
#
_entry.id   AF-A0A2P5EQ64-F1
#
_cell.length_a   1.000
_cell.length_b   1.000
_cell.length_c   1.000
_cell.angle_alpha   90.00
_cell.angle_beta   90.00
_cell.angle_gamma   90.00
#
_symmetry.space_group_name_H-M   'P 1'
#
loop_
_entity.id
_entity.type
_entity.pdbx_description
1 polymer ?
#
loop_
_entity_poly.entity_id
_entity_poly.type
_entity_poly.pdbx_seq_one_letter_code
_entity_poly.pdbx_strand_id
1 'polypeptide(L)' 'MGSTYNAPYPCTNDLVYVMIVDYCPSSTCRGILNLSKEAFSLIANPKAGGIKVDYDEYYI' A
#
# COMPACT_ATOMS: atom_id res chain seq x y z
N MET A 1 -2.26 16.58 6.48
CA MET A 1 -3.29 16.02 5.58
C MET A 1 -3.05 16.58 4.20
N GLY A 2 -2.78 15.74 3.21
CA GLY A 2 -2.53 16.16 1.83
C GLY A 2 -3.20 15.17 0.88
N SER A 3 -3.93 15.69 -0.10
CA SER A 3 -4.77 14.93 -1.03
C SER A 3 -3.93 13.99 -1.89
N THR A 4 -3.93 12.72 -1.54
CA THR A 4 -3.30 11.59 -2.23
C THR A 4 -3.91 11.28 -3.61
N TYR A 5 -5.01 11.94 -3.97
CA TYR A 5 -5.82 11.63 -5.14
C TYR A 5 -5.32 12.20 -6.48
N ASN A 6 -4.21 12.95 -6.52
CA ASN A 6 -3.78 13.68 -7.72
C ASN A 6 -2.44 13.21 -8.33
N ALA A 7 -1.86 12.10 -7.88
CA ALA A 7 -0.65 11.59 -8.52
C ALA A 7 -1.03 10.95 -9.87
N PRO A 8 -0.53 11.45 -11.02
CA PRO A 8 -0.74 10.76 -12.29
C PRO A 8 -0.07 9.40 -12.25
N TYR A 9 -0.78 8.37 -12.73
CA TYR A 9 -0.33 6.97 -12.75
C TYR A 9 0.07 6.43 -11.36
N PRO A 10 -0.91 6.27 -10.44
CA PRO A 10 -0.61 5.90 -9.06
C PRO A 10 -0.14 4.46 -8.89
N CYS A 11 -0.42 3.56 -9.85
CA CYS A 11 -0.03 2.15 -9.84
C CYS A 11 1.04 1.86 -10.91
N THR A 12 1.94 0.92 -10.63
CA THR A 12 2.95 0.43 -11.60
C THR A 12 2.44 -0.76 -12.43
N ASN A 13 1.32 -1.38 -12.03
CA ASN A 13 0.80 -2.65 -12.54
C ASN A 13 1.69 -3.88 -12.24
N ASP A 14 2.58 -3.76 -11.26
CA ASP A 14 3.37 -4.88 -10.74
C ASP A 14 2.71 -5.55 -9.52
N LEU A 15 3.26 -6.69 -9.13
CA LEU A 15 2.87 -7.44 -7.92
C LEU A 15 4.01 -7.46 -6.91
N VAL A 16 3.66 -7.51 -5.63
CA VAL A 16 4.63 -7.65 -4.53
C VAL A 16 4.14 -8.69 -3.53
N TYR A 17 5.03 -9.57 -3.09
CA TYR A 17 4.79 -10.46 -1.96
C TYR A 17 5.35 -9.81 -0.70
N VAL A 18 4.54 -9.77 0.35
CA VAL A 18 4.90 -9.18 1.64
C VAL A 18 4.51 -10.14 2.77
N MET A 19 5.16 -9.99 3.92
CA MET A 19 4.76 -10.64 5.16
C MET A 19 4.07 -9.63 6.06
N ILE A 20 3.00 -10.05 6.75
CA ILE A 20 2.38 -9.26 7.80
C ILE A 20 3.24 -9.36 9.05
N VAL A 21 3.83 -8.24 9.48
CA VAL A 21 4.80 -8.21 10.60
C VAL A 21 4.30 -7.44 11.82
N ASP A 22 3.24 -6.67 11.69
CA ASP A 22 2.68 -5.87 12.79
C ASP A 22 1.18 -5.63 12.59
N TYR A 23 0.46 -5.43 13.70
CA TYR A 23 -0.94 -5.02 13.70
C TYR A 23 -1.04 -3.54 14.03
N CYS A 24 -1.63 -2.79 13.12
CA CYS A 24 -1.87 -1.36 13.28
C CYS A 24 -3.38 -1.11 13.44
N PRO A 25 -3.82 -0.59 14.61
CA PRO A 25 -5.23 -0.30 14.84
C PRO A 25 -5.81 0.70 13.83
N SER A 26 -7.09 0.56 13.50
CA SER A 26 -7.78 1.41 12.51
C SER A 26 -7.77 2.90 12.84
N SER A 27 -7.60 3.26 14.12
CA SER A 27 -7.49 4.66 14.57
C SER A 27 -6.16 5.33 14.18
N THR A 28 -5.11 4.56 13.91
CA THR A 28 -3.76 5.06 13.59
C THR A 28 -3.30 4.74 12.18
N CYS A 29 -3.94 3.77 11.51
CA CYS A 29 -3.56 3.36 10.16
C CYS A 29 -4.27 4.09 9.02
N ARG A 30 -3.56 4.27 7.91
CA ARG A 30 -4.02 5.00 6.71
C ARG A 30 -4.63 4.09 5.64
N GLY A 31 -5.21 2.95 6.04
CA GLY A 31 -5.78 1.95 5.14
C GLY A 31 -5.94 0.59 5.81
N ILE A 32 -6.34 -0.41 5.01
CA ILE A 32 -6.45 -1.81 5.46
C ILE A 32 -5.06 -2.45 5.58
N LEU A 33 -4.19 -2.20 4.60
CA LEU A 33 -2.79 -2.62 4.60
C LEU A 33 -1.89 -1.39 4.63
N ASN A 34 -0.98 -1.32 5.61
CA ASN A 34 0.03 -0.27 5.70
C ASN A 34 1.39 -0.86 5.32
N LEU A 35 1.70 -0.82 4.03
CA LEU A 35 2.93 -1.37 3.49
C LEU A 35 4.16 -0.54 3.92
N SER A 36 5.32 -1.19 3.97
CA SER A 36 6.58 -0.45 4.05
C SER A 36 6.72 0.45 2.82
N LYS A 37 7.50 1.54 2.95
CA LYS A 37 7.75 2.44 1.83
C LYS A 37 8.36 1.69 0.63
N GLU A 38 9.22 0.71 0.89
CA GLU A 38 9.85 -0.13 -0.13
C GLU A 38 8.81 -0.96 -0.88
N ALA A 39 7.97 -1.72 -0.17
CA ALA A 39 6.93 -2.54 -0.79
C ALA A 39 5.90 -1.70 -1.55
N PHE A 40 5.48 -0.57 -0.99
CA PHE A 40 4.57 0.35 -1.68
C PHE A 40 5.17 0.91 -2.97
N SER A 41 6.48 1.21 -2.97
CA SER A 41 7.16 1.79 -4.15
C SER A 41 7.29 0.80 -5.32
N LEU A 42 7.14 -0.50 -5.07
CA LEU A 42 7.15 -1.53 -6.12
C LEU A 42 5.83 -1.57 -6.90
N ILE A 43 4.70 -1.31 -6.24
CA ILE A 43 3.35 -1.40 -6.84
C ILE A 43 2.70 -0.04 -7.08
N ALA A 44 3.25 1.04 -6.52
CA ALA A 44 2.64 2.36 -6.54
C ALA A 44 3.66 3.51 -6.50
N ASN A 45 3.26 4.66 -7.04
CA ASN A 45 3.99 5.91 -6.87
C ASN A 45 3.90 6.37 -5.41
N PRO A 46 5.01 6.52 -4.65
CA PRO A 46 4.95 6.91 -3.23
C PRO A 46 4.27 8.26 -2.98
N LYS A 47 4.25 9.16 -3.97
CA LYS A 47 3.54 10.44 -3.89
C LYS A 47 2.01 10.29 -3.95
N ALA A 48 1.52 9.18 -4.49
CA ALA A 48 0.10 8.85 -4.46
C ALA A 48 -0.37 8.59 -3.03
N GLY A 49 0.48 8.11 -2.12
CA GLY A 49 0.19 7.94 -0.68
C GLY A 49 -0.94 6.96 -0.31
N GLY A 50 -1.66 6.40 -1.28
CA GLY A 50 -2.61 5.31 -1.12
C GLY A 50 -3.18 4.87 -2.47
N ILE A 51 -3.41 3.57 -2.63
CA ILE A 51 -4.03 2.96 -3.82
C ILE A 51 -5.02 1.87 -3.39
N LYS A 52 -5.92 1.48 -4.30
CA LYS A 52 -6.73 0.27 -4.16
C LYS A 52 -5.96 -0.90 -4.76
N VAL A 53 -5.98 -2.03 -4.08
CA VAL A 53 -5.32 -3.27 -4.51
C VAL A 53 -6.26 -4.45 -4.29
N ASP A 54 -6.13 -5.44 -5.14
CA ASP A 54 -6.59 -6.80 -4.86
C ASP A 54 -5.41 -7.58 -4.29
N TYR A 55 -5.67 -8.44 -3.30
CA TYR A 55 -4.63 -9.27 -2.68
C TYR A 55 -5.20 -10.63 -2.29
N ASP A 56 -4.32 -11.63 -2.32
CA ASP A 56 -4.59 -12.98 -1.85
C ASP A 56 -3.71 -13.28 -0.64
N GLU A 57 -4.25 -13.98 0.36
CA GLU A 57 -3.50 -14.44 1.52
C GLU A 57 -2.90 -15.82 1.22
N TYR A 58 -1.58 -15.92 1.33
CA TYR A 58 -0.85 -17.19 1.22
C TYR A 58 -0.28 -17.56 2.58
N TYR A 59 -0.59 -18.78 3.04
CA TYR A 59 0.03 -19.35 4.23
C TYR A 59 1.28 -20.10 3.81
N ILE A 60 2.40 -19.77 4.45
CA ILE A 60 3.72 -20.43 4.26
C ILE A 60 3.90 -21.48 5.35
#